data_AF-A0A8B6FL87-F1
#
_entry.id   AF-A0A8B6FL87-F1
#
_cell.length_a   1.000
_cell.length_b   1.000
_cell.length_c   1.000
_cell.angle_alpha   90.00
_cell.angle_beta   90.00
_cell.angle_gamma   90.00
#
_symmetry.space_group_name_H-M   'P 1'
#
loop_
_entity.id
_entity.type
_entity.pdbx_description
1 polymer ?
#
loop_
_entity_poly.entity_id
_entity_poly.type
_entity_poly.pdbx_seq_one_letter_code
_entity_poly.pdbx_strand_id
1 'polypeptide(L)'
;MRGYGENLAFMSSTGPAPRPRETIMDGIRNWYNEISLWQRRSPQQRLQFCGAACHYTQMVWSRTSRLGCTLSYCPVLVDDRGSTYRNAMYFVCFYDPQGNIVGQPVFTPGPPCTRCPGGREPCRNGLCAGPDIARRFRRSAAITESWMCQSPKSKCSSPNIPEKCPTKCSSENEG
;
A
#
# COMPACT_ATOMS: atom_id res chain seq x y z
N MET A 1 7.24 1.22 18.44
CA MET A 1 7.55 0.41 17.25
C MET A 1 7.18 1.22 16.01
N ARG A 2 8.07 1.37 15.02
CA ARG A 2 7.69 1.94 13.71
C ARG A 2 7.08 0.81 12.89
N GLY A 3 5.76 0.79 12.76
CA GLY A 3 5.03 -0.13 11.89
C GLY A 3 4.82 0.47 10.51
N TYR A 4 4.56 -0.38 9.51
CA TYR A 4 4.07 0.02 8.20
C TYR A 4 2.54 0.04 8.20
N GLY A 5 1.94 0.90 7.38
CA GLY A 5 0.53 0.77 7.02
C GLY A 5 0.36 -0.35 6.00
N GLU A 6 -0.84 -0.92 5.90
CA GLU A 6 -1.13 -2.04 4.99
C GLU A 6 -2.54 -1.90 4.41
N ASN A 7 -2.68 -2.08 3.10
CA ASN A 7 -3.94 -2.36 2.44
C ASN A 7 -3.88 -3.74 1.76
N LEU A 8 -4.96 -4.51 1.88
CA LEU A 8 -5.08 -5.87 1.34
C LEU A 8 -6.30 -5.97 0.43
N ALA A 9 -6.14 -6.69 -0.68
CA ALA A 9 -7.21 -7.05 -1.58
C ALA A 9 -6.94 -8.42 -2.17
N PHE A 10 -8.00 -9.15 -2.52
CA PHE A 10 -7.85 -10.37 -3.28
C PHE A 10 -9.04 -10.56 -4.22
N MET A 11 -8.79 -11.30 -5.30
CA MET A 11 -9.85 -11.85 -6.14
C MET A 11 -9.64 -13.36 -6.22
N SER A 12 -10.72 -14.12 -6.25
CA SER A 12 -10.70 -15.57 -6.39
C SER A 12 -11.71 -16.02 -7.43
N SER A 13 -11.52 -17.19 -8.00
CA SER A 13 -12.39 -17.75 -9.03
C SER A 13 -12.52 -19.26 -8.85
N THR A 14 -13.70 -19.82 -9.11
CA THR A 14 -13.88 -21.28 -9.21
C THR A 14 -13.34 -21.84 -10.52
N GLY A 15 -13.12 -21.00 -11.53
CA GLY A 15 -12.47 -21.32 -12.80
C GLY A 15 -11.01 -20.85 -12.82
N PRO A 16 -10.51 -20.34 -13.96
CA PRO A 16 -9.15 -19.79 -14.06
C PRO A 16 -8.91 -18.66 -13.07
N ALA A 17 -7.66 -18.54 -12.61
CA ALA A 17 -7.25 -17.47 -11.71
C ALA A 17 -7.54 -16.07 -12.32
N PRO A 18 -7.97 -15.09 -11.52
CA PRO A 18 -8.17 -13.72 -11.98
C PRO A 18 -6.89 -13.14 -12.62
N ARG A 19 -7.07 -12.22 -13.58
CA ARG A 19 -5.92 -11.61 -14.25
C ARG A 19 -5.21 -10.62 -13.32
N PRO A 20 -3.87 -10.63 -13.25
CA PRO A 20 -3.10 -9.75 -12.37
C PRO A 20 -3.48 -8.27 -12.45
N ARG A 21 -3.61 -7.74 -13.68
CA ARG A 21 -3.96 -6.33 -13.90
C ARG A 21 -5.35 -5.99 -13.38
N GLU A 22 -6.31 -6.88 -13.54
CA GLU A 22 -7.68 -6.67 -13.05
C GLU A 22 -7.70 -6.67 -11.52
N THR A 23 -7.04 -7.64 -10.89
CA THR A 23 -6.91 -7.69 -9.41
C THR A 23 -6.29 -6.43 -8.82
N ILE A 24 -5.23 -5.91 -9.44
CA ILE A 24 -4.59 -4.67 -8.97
C ILE A 24 -5.55 -3.48 -9.12
N MET A 25 -6.14 -3.29 -10.30
CA MET A 25 -6.97 -2.12 -10.58
C MET A 25 -8.26 -2.12 -9.76
N ASP A 26 -8.90 -3.28 -9.58
CA ASP A 26 -10.10 -3.41 -8.78
C ASP A 26 -9.80 -3.30 -7.29
N GLY A 27 -8.67 -3.84 -6.82
CA GLY A 27 -8.19 -3.64 -5.45
C GLY A 27 -8.02 -2.16 -5.11
N ILE A 28 -7.27 -1.42 -5.94
CA ILE A 28 -7.06 0.03 -5.79
C ILE A 28 -8.39 0.78 -5.82
N ARG A 29 -9.26 0.46 -6.78
CA ARG A 29 -10.58 1.11 -6.93
C ARG A 29 -11.46 0.86 -5.71
N ASN A 30 -11.51 -0.37 -5.21
CA ASN A 30 -12.32 -0.73 -4.06
C ASN A 30 -11.85 -0.03 -2.79
N TRP A 31 -10.53 0.01 -2.54
CA TRP A 31 -9.96 0.80 -1.45
C TRP A 31 -10.34 2.28 -1.57
N TYR A 32 -10.24 2.86 -2.76
CA TYR A 32 -10.57 4.28 -2.97
C TYR A 32 -12.07 4.57 -2.76
N ASN A 33 -12.96 3.68 -3.20
CA ASN A 33 -14.41 3.87 -3.14
C ASN A 33 -14.97 3.98 -1.71
N GLU A 34 -14.20 3.57 -0.70
CA GLU A 34 -14.54 3.81 0.71
C GLU A 34 -14.56 5.31 1.07
N ILE A 35 -14.12 6.21 0.17
CA ILE A 35 -14.34 7.66 0.27
C ILE A 35 -15.79 8.01 0.58
N SER A 36 -16.74 7.26 0.02
CA SER A 36 -18.18 7.46 0.25
C SER A 36 -18.57 7.25 1.73
N LEU A 37 -17.90 6.33 2.43
CA LEU A 37 -18.08 6.07 3.86
C LEU A 37 -17.36 7.14 4.70
N TRP A 38 -16.18 7.56 4.27
CA TRP A 38 -15.41 8.62 4.92
C TRP A 38 -16.13 9.98 4.90
N GLN A 39 -16.72 10.34 3.77
CA GLN A 39 -17.40 11.62 3.58
C GLN A 39 -18.62 11.77 4.49
N ARG A 40 -19.30 10.68 4.83
CA ARG A 40 -20.45 10.66 5.76
C ARG A 40 -20.09 10.94 7.22
N ARG A 41 -18.80 10.88 7.58
CA ARG A 41 -18.35 11.11 8.96
C ARG A 41 -18.23 12.58 9.31
N SER A 42 -18.59 12.92 10.54
CA SER A 42 -18.32 14.24 11.12
C SER A 42 -16.82 14.49 11.30
N PRO A 43 -16.38 15.76 11.40
CA PRO A 43 -14.98 16.08 11.68
C PRO A 43 -14.42 15.37 12.91
N GLN A 44 -15.21 15.23 13.98
CA GLN A 44 -14.81 14.53 15.20
C GLN A 44 -14.63 13.03 14.95
N GLN A 45 -15.54 12.39 14.21
CA GLN A 45 -15.43 10.96 13.86
C GLN A 45 -14.23 10.68 12.95
N ARG A 46 -13.83 11.64 12.11
CA ARG A 46 -12.65 11.52 11.24
C ARG A 46 -11.32 11.54 12.01
N LEU A 47 -11.32 11.93 13.29
CA LEU A 47 -10.15 11.81 14.16
C LEU A 47 -10.13 10.51 14.96
N GLN A 48 -11.21 9.74 14.93
CA GLN A 48 -11.31 8.43 15.58
C GLN A 48 -10.82 7.31 14.66
N PHE A 49 -11.07 6.06 15.04
CA PHE A 49 -10.73 4.89 14.25
C PHE A 49 -11.37 4.94 12.84
N CYS A 50 -10.58 4.62 11.82
CA CYS A 50 -11.00 4.73 10.41
C CYS A 50 -12.07 3.71 9.99
N GLY A 51 -12.33 2.64 10.74
CA GLY A 51 -13.41 1.67 10.48
C GLY A 51 -13.42 1.16 9.04
N ALA A 52 -14.60 1.11 8.42
CA ALA A 52 -14.76 0.65 7.03
C ALA A 52 -14.18 1.59 5.95
N ALA A 53 -13.50 2.67 6.35
CA ALA A 53 -12.83 3.60 5.42
C ALA A 53 -11.30 3.57 5.55
N CYS A 54 -10.75 2.61 6.29
CA CYS A 54 -9.32 2.54 6.57
C CYS A 54 -8.46 2.39 5.31
N HIS A 55 -8.94 1.71 4.27
CA HIS A 55 -8.15 1.56 3.06
C HIS A 55 -8.06 2.89 2.32
N TYR A 56 -9.19 3.59 2.17
CA TYR A 56 -9.20 4.95 1.59
C TYR A 56 -8.32 5.91 2.39
N THR A 57 -8.48 5.98 3.71
CA THR A 57 -7.72 6.94 4.53
C THR A 57 -6.23 6.66 4.50
N GLN A 58 -5.81 5.40 4.37
CA GLN A 58 -4.40 5.04 4.18
C GLN A 58 -3.87 5.51 2.81
N MET A 59 -4.66 5.38 1.74
CA MET A 59 -4.26 5.83 0.39
C MET A 59 -4.01 7.33 0.32
N VAL A 60 -4.85 8.12 1.01
CA VAL A 60 -4.77 9.59 0.98
C VAL A 60 -4.09 10.20 2.21
N TRP A 61 -3.36 9.39 2.98
CA TRP A 61 -2.69 9.84 4.19
C TRP A 61 -1.52 10.78 3.87
N SER A 62 -1.65 12.06 4.20
CA SER A 62 -0.72 13.12 3.81
C SER A 62 0.73 12.94 4.27
N ARG A 63 0.95 12.19 5.35
CA ARG A 63 2.30 11.93 5.90
C ARG A 63 2.97 10.71 5.27
N THR A 64 2.20 9.86 4.59
CA THR A 64 2.73 8.70 3.87
C THR A 64 3.40 9.19 2.59
N SER A 65 4.64 8.79 2.37
CA SER A 65 5.42 9.27 1.21
C SER A 65 6.04 8.16 0.38
N ARG A 66 5.96 6.92 0.85
CA ARG A 66 6.49 5.74 0.19
C ARG A 66 5.43 4.64 0.23
N LEU A 67 5.37 3.89 -0.85
CA LEU A 67 4.55 2.70 -0.95
C LEU A 67 5.32 1.60 -1.69
N GLY A 68 5.06 0.36 -1.32
CA GLY A 68 5.55 -0.82 -2.02
C GLY A 68 4.46 -1.86 -2.07
N CYS A 69 4.19 -2.44 -3.23
CA CYS A 69 3.11 -3.40 -3.40
C CYS A 69 3.63 -4.72 -3.99
N THR A 70 2.91 -5.79 -3.70
CA THR A 70 3.16 -7.13 -4.24
C THR A 70 1.85 -7.81 -4.62
N LEU A 71 1.92 -8.68 -5.62
CA LEU A 71 0.81 -9.52 -6.06
C LEU A 71 1.30 -10.96 -6.12
N SER A 72 0.57 -11.85 -5.46
CA SER A 72 0.91 -13.28 -5.41
C SER A 72 -0.28 -14.13 -5.84
N TYR A 73 -0.03 -15.11 -6.70
CA TYR A 73 -1.00 -16.17 -6.94
C TYR A 73 -0.99 -17.17 -5.78
N CYS A 74 -2.17 -17.44 -5.24
CA CYS A 74 -2.41 -18.36 -4.14
C CYS A 74 -3.38 -19.45 -4.63
N PRO A 75 -2.90 -20.67 -4.89
CA PRO A 75 -3.77 -21.80 -5.25
C PRO A 75 -4.89 -22.01 -4.24
N VAL A 76 -4.55 -21.83 -2.96
CA VAL A 76 -5.46 -21.76 -1.83
C VAL A 76 -5.10 -20.53 -0.98
N LEU A 77 -6.10 -19.71 -0.67
CA LEU A 77 -6.03 -18.56 0.23
C LEU A 77 -7.02 -18.80 1.38
N VAL A 78 -6.57 -18.61 2.63
CA VAL A 78 -7.42 -18.67 3.82
C VAL A 78 -7.47 -17.29 4.48
N ASP A 79 -8.67 -16.77 4.71
CA ASP A 79 -8.84 -15.49 5.39
C ASP A 79 -8.81 -15.63 6.92
N ASP A 80 -8.82 -14.51 7.64
CA ASP A 80 -8.77 -14.49 9.11
C ASP A 80 -10.01 -15.11 9.79
N ARG A 81 -11.07 -15.38 9.03
CA ARG A 81 -12.29 -16.05 9.51
C ARG A 81 -12.29 -17.55 9.17
N GLY A 82 -11.23 -18.06 8.55
CA GLY A 82 -11.10 -19.45 8.13
C GLY A 82 -11.78 -19.77 6.79
N SER A 83 -12.28 -18.78 6.06
CA SER A 83 -12.89 -18.97 4.75
C SER A 83 -11.79 -19.31 3.73
N THR A 84 -12.04 -20.36 2.93
CA THR A 84 -11.08 -20.85 1.95
C THR A 84 -11.47 -20.45 0.53
N TYR A 85 -10.53 -19.87 -0.20
CA TYR A 85 -10.67 -19.43 -1.59
C TYR A 85 -9.68 -20.16 -2.48
N ARG A 86 -10.12 -20.60 -3.66
CA ARG A 86 -9.26 -21.23 -4.67
C ARG A 86 -8.90 -20.24 -5.77
N ASN A 87 -7.77 -20.51 -6.42
CA ASN A 87 -7.27 -19.72 -7.56
C ASN A 87 -7.29 -18.22 -7.29
N ALA A 88 -6.71 -17.80 -6.16
CA ALA A 88 -6.75 -16.42 -5.71
C ALA A 88 -5.53 -15.63 -6.18
N MET A 89 -5.73 -14.37 -6.52
CA MET A 89 -4.68 -13.37 -6.65
C MET A 89 -4.74 -12.46 -5.43
N TYR A 90 -3.67 -12.45 -4.63
CA TYR A 90 -3.56 -11.73 -3.37
C TYR A 90 -2.68 -10.49 -3.54
N PHE A 91 -3.26 -9.31 -3.37
CA PHE A 91 -2.64 -8.00 -3.60
C PHE A 91 -2.47 -7.24 -2.29
N VAL A 92 -1.22 -6.82 -2.03
CA VAL A 92 -0.85 -6.12 -0.79
C VAL A 92 -0.09 -4.85 -1.13
N CYS A 93 -0.39 -3.75 -0.47
CA CYS A 93 0.42 -2.54 -0.47
C CYS A 93 0.81 -2.14 0.95
N PHE A 94 2.09 -1.88 1.15
CA PHE A 94 2.65 -1.32 2.38
C PHE A 94 2.87 0.18 2.24
N TYR A 95 2.70 0.93 3.33
CA TYR A 95 2.76 2.38 3.37
C TYR A 95 3.74 2.85 4.45
N ASP A 96 4.67 3.75 4.08
CA ASP A 96 5.66 4.34 4.99
C ASP A 96 5.70 5.87 4.87
N PRO A 97 5.66 6.59 6.00
CA PRO A 97 5.20 6.15 7.32
C PRO A 97 3.77 5.56 7.31
N GLN A 98 3.42 4.77 8.33
CA GLN A 98 2.04 4.26 8.46
C GLN A 98 1.02 5.39 8.56
N GLY A 99 -0.16 5.16 7.98
CA GLY A 99 -1.33 6.01 8.15
C GLY A 99 -2.23 5.54 9.29
N ASN A 100 -3.47 6.04 9.27
CA ASN A 100 -4.56 5.61 10.14
C ASN A 100 -4.25 5.70 11.64
N ILE A 101 -3.44 6.69 12.03
CA ILE A 101 -3.10 6.93 13.43
C ILE A 101 -4.27 7.65 14.10
N VAL A 102 -4.84 7.02 15.13
CA VAL A 102 -5.94 7.60 15.92
C VAL A 102 -5.53 8.96 16.48
N GLY A 103 -6.43 9.94 16.38
CA GLY A 103 -6.19 11.33 16.80
C GLY A 103 -5.42 12.18 15.78
N GLN A 104 -4.93 11.61 14.67
CA GLN A 104 -4.28 12.38 13.60
C GLN A 104 -5.20 12.56 12.39
N PRO A 105 -5.22 13.75 11.78
CA PRO A 105 -5.99 13.97 10.55
C PRO A 105 -5.32 13.29 9.36
N VAL A 106 -6.13 12.78 8.43
CA VAL A 106 -5.68 12.17 7.17
C VAL A 106 -4.84 13.16 6.34
N PHE A 107 -5.35 14.38 6.19
CA PHE A 107 -4.67 15.51 5.59
C PHE A 107 -5.17 16.80 6.23
N THR A 108 -4.43 17.89 6.04
CA THR A 108 -4.92 19.20 6.46
C THR A 108 -5.73 19.85 5.34
N PRO A 109 -7.00 20.26 5.59
CA PRO A 109 -7.76 21.04 4.63
C PRO A 109 -7.08 22.38 4.31
N GLY A 110 -7.13 22.78 3.04
CA GLY A 110 -6.60 24.05 2.55
C GLY A 110 -6.13 23.96 1.10
N PRO A 111 -5.64 25.07 0.53
CA PRO A 111 -5.09 25.07 -0.81
C PRO A 111 -3.88 24.11 -0.90
N PRO A 112 -3.72 23.37 -2.02
CA PRO A 112 -2.62 22.45 -2.22
C PRO A 112 -1.24 23.10 -1.96
N CYS A 113 -0.29 22.30 -1.48
CA CYS A 113 1.10 22.68 -1.28
C CYS A 113 1.40 23.85 -0.31
N THR A 114 0.39 24.41 0.37
CA THR A 114 0.59 25.50 1.35
C THR A 114 1.36 25.06 2.61
N ARG A 115 1.47 23.75 2.85
CA ARG A 115 2.13 23.16 4.02
C ARG A 115 3.15 22.08 3.66
N CYS A 116 3.80 22.18 2.50
CA CYS A 116 4.85 21.22 2.15
C CYS A 116 6.05 21.33 3.11
N PRO A 117 6.66 20.19 3.50
CA PRO A 117 7.90 20.19 4.25
C PRO A 117 8.97 20.99 3.50
N GLY A 118 9.68 21.90 4.17
CA GLY A 118 10.77 22.67 3.54
C GLY A 118 10.34 23.92 2.76
N GLY A 119 9.06 24.28 2.76
CA GLY A 119 8.67 25.68 2.54
C GLY A 119 8.36 26.16 1.12
N ARG A 120 8.37 25.31 0.07
CA ARG A 120 7.49 25.41 -1.14
C ARG A 120 7.89 24.58 -2.36
N GLU A 121 8.96 23.79 -2.37
CA GLU A 121 9.27 22.96 -3.54
C GLU A 121 9.96 21.64 -3.12
N PRO A 122 9.78 20.54 -3.89
CA PRO A 122 8.94 20.45 -5.08
C PRO A 122 7.42 20.29 -4.80
N CYS A 123 6.57 21.18 -5.32
CA CYS A 123 5.13 20.95 -5.44
C CYS A 123 4.81 20.48 -6.87
N ARG A 124 4.20 19.31 -7.02
CA ARG A 124 3.89 18.74 -8.35
C ARG A 124 2.46 18.26 -8.39
N ASN A 125 1.65 18.83 -9.29
CA ASN A 125 0.24 18.48 -9.47
C ASN A 125 -0.57 18.49 -8.15
N GLY A 126 -0.30 19.46 -7.28
CA GLY A 126 -0.96 19.59 -5.97
C GLY A 126 -0.43 18.68 -4.86
N LEU A 127 0.64 17.91 -5.10
CA LEU A 127 1.29 17.05 -4.11
C LEU A 127 2.66 17.62 -3.70
N CYS A 128 2.97 17.50 -2.41
CA CYS A 128 4.29 17.78 -1.89
C CYS A 128 5.25 16.63 -2.21
N ALA A 129 6.45 16.94 -2.69
CA ALA A 129 7.51 15.95 -2.79
C ALA A 129 8.00 15.55 -1.39
N GLY A 130 8.12 14.24 -1.15
CA GLY A 130 8.72 13.72 0.07
C GLY A 130 10.23 14.04 0.17
N PRO A 131 10.82 13.93 1.38
CA PRO A 131 12.25 14.19 1.62
C PRO A 131 13.21 13.27 0.83
N ASP A 132 12.71 12.20 0.21
CA ASP A 132 13.48 11.36 -0.71
C ASP A 132 13.36 11.78 -2.18
N ILE A 133 12.22 12.35 -2.57
CA ILE A 133 11.98 12.83 -3.94
C ILE A 133 12.81 14.10 -4.19
N ALA A 134 13.00 14.94 -3.17
CA ALA A 134 13.92 16.09 -3.24
C ALA A 134 15.40 15.68 -3.42
N ARG A 135 15.77 14.40 -3.19
CA ARG A 135 17.15 13.91 -3.20
C ARG A 135 17.50 12.96 -4.34
N ARG A 136 16.52 12.49 -5.12
CA ARG A 136 16.71 11.40 -6.11
C ARG A 136 16.23 11.76 -7.51
N PHE A 137 17.04 12.58 -8.18
CA PHE A 137 17.32 12.43 -9.63
C PHE A 137 18.74 11.87 -9.88
N ARG A 138 19.37 11.25 -8.87
CA ARG A 138 20.60 10.47 -9.02
C ARG A 138 20.39 9.06 -8.45
N ARG A 139 20.36 8.08 -9.36
CA ARG A 139 20.41 6.62 -9.15
C ARG A 139 19.13 5.96 -8.59
N SER A 140 18.28 5.54 -9.51
CA SER A 140 17.28 4.48 -9.35
C SER A 140 17.99 3.13 -9.19
N ALA A 141 17.65 2.35 -8.13
CA ALA A 141 17.77 0.88 -8.03
C ALA A 141 17.69 0.33 -6.58
N ALA A 142 17.88 1.14 -5.53
CA ALA A 142 18.25 0.59 -4.22
C ALA A 142 17.18 0.64 -3.10
N ILE A 143 15.87 0.46 -3.35
CA ILE A 143 14.88 0.39 -2.25
C ILE A 143 14.05 -0.91 -2.24
N THR A 144 14.20 -1.80 -3.21
CA THR A 144 13.21 -2.86 -3.44
C THR A 144 13.35 -4.13 -2.59
N GLU A 145 14.47 -4.43 -1.95
CA GLU A 145 14.70 -5.81 -1.47
C GLU A 145 14.29 -6.12 -0.02
N SER A 146 14.23 -5.15 0.90
CA SER A 146 13.90 -5.45 2.32
C SER A 146 12.40 -5.35 2.66
N TRP A 147 11.61 -4.66 1.83
CA TRP A 147 10.25 -4.24 2.15
C TRP A 147 9.19 -5.31 1.86
N MET A 148 9.44 -6.18 0.88
CA MET A 148 8.45 -7.12 0.36
C MET A 148 8.34 -8.42 1.18
N CYS A 149 9.27 -8.67 2.12
CA CYS A 149 9.41 -9.95 2.81
C CYS A 149 8.55 -10.12 4.08
N GLN A 150 7.69 -9.15 4.40
CA GLN A 150 6.84 -9.17 5.61
C GLN A 150 5.38 -9.59 5.33
N SER A 151 5.05 -9.98 4.09
CA SER A 151 3.71 -10.53 3.80
C SER A 151 3.42 -11.76 4.67
N PRO A 152 2.21 -11.93 5.22
CA PRO A 152 1.88 -13.08 6.05
C PRO A 152 2.00 -14.38 5.24
N LYS A 153 3.11 -15.12 5.43
CA LYS A 153 3.33 -16.46 4.84
C LYS A 153 2.24 -17.47 5.22
N SER A 154 1.43 -17.18 6.24
CA SER A 154 0.41 -18.07 6.79
C SER A 154 -0.91 -18.11 6.01
N LYS A 155 -1.20 -17.12 5.14
CA LYS A 155 -2.51 -17.03 4.47
C LYS A 155 -2.55 -17.67 3.08
N CYS A 156 -1.41 -17.76 2.40
CA CYS A 156 -1.28 -18.31 1.05
C CYS A 156 -0.41 -19.56 1.06
N SER A 157 -0.97 -20.71 0.67
CA SER A 157 -0.24 -21.95 0.44
C SER A 157 0.09 -22.07 -1.05
N SER A 158 1.09 -21.32 -1.52
CA SER A 158 1.61 -21.45 -2.89
C SER A 158 2.94 -22.22 -2.90
N PRO A 159 3.12 -23.23 -3.78
CA PRO A 159 4.36 -24.01 -3.87
C PRO A 159 5.55 -23.21 -4.43
N ASN A 160 5.32 -21.98 -4.92
CA ASN A 160 6.32 -21.10 -5.53
C ASN A 160 6.44 -19.75 -4.80
N ILE A 161 6.06 -19.65 -3.52
CA ILE A 161 6.53 -18.51 -2.71
C ILE A 161 8.05 -18.67 -2.64
N PRO A 162 8.87 -17.72 -3.13
CA PRO A 162 10.30 -17.83 -2.99
C PRO A 162 10.63 -18.03 -1.50
N GLU A 163 11.10 -19.22 -1.13
CA GLU A 163 11.46 -19.53 0.27
C GLU A 163 12.53 -18.58 0.79
N LYS A 164 13.29 -18.00 -0.13
CA LYS A 164 14.28 -16.96 0.09
C LYS A 164 13.88 -15.71 -0.68
N CYS A 165 13.77 -14.60 0.06
CA CYS A 165 13.95 -13.28 -0.54
C CYS A 165 15.28 -13.30 -1.32
N PRO A 166 15.33 -12.85 -2.58
CA PRO A 166 16.59 -12.73 -3.29
C PRO A 166 17.51 -11.85 -2.45
N THR A 167 18.60 -12.43 -1.96
CA THR A 167 19.56 -11.75 -1.06
C THR A 167 20.66 -11.05 -1.85
N LYS A 168 20.54 -10.96 -3.17
CA LYS A 168 21.55 -10.32 -4.04
C LYS A 168 20.91 -9.70 -5.28
N CYS A 169 20.74 -8.39 -5.29
CA CYS A 169 21.13 -7.59 -6.44
C CYS A 169 22.67 -7.53 -6.49
N SER A 170 23.35 -8.56 -7.01
CA SER A 170 24.76 -8.40 -7.38
C SER A 170 24.83 -7.74 -8.76
N SER A 171 25.48 -6.58 -8.80
CA SER A 171 26.02 -5.98 -10.01
C SER A 171 26.82 -7.03 -10.79
N GLU A 172 26.35 -7.41 -11.97
CA GLU A 172 27.25 -7.97 -12.98
C GLU A 172 27.98 -6.81 -13.65
N ASN A 173 29.29 -7.01 -13.79
CA ASN A 173 30.29 -5.99 -13.97
C ASN A 173 30.22 -5.29 -15.33
N GLU A 174 30.61 -4.04 -15.32
CA GLU A 174 31.16 -3.35 -16.49
C GLU A 174 32.41 -4.11 -16.96
N GLY A 175 32.43 -4.44 -18.25
CA GLY A 175 33.60 -4.74 -19.06
C GLY A 175 33.51 -3.91 -20.34
#